data_AF-A0A376U7Y7-F1
#
_entry.id   AF-A0A376U7Y7-F1
#
_cell.length_a   1.000
_cell.length_b   1.000
_cell.length_c   1.000
_cell.angle_alpha   90.00
_cell.angle_beta   90.00
_cell.angle_gamma   90.00
#
_symmetry.space_group_name_H-M   'P 1'
#
loop_
_entity.id
_entity.type
_entity.pdbx_description
1 polymer ?
#
loop_
_entity_poly.entity_id
_entity_poly.type
_entity_poly.pdbx_seq_one_letter_code
_entity_poly.pdbx_strand_id
1 'polypeptide(L)'
;MPLLKLWAGSLVMLAAVSCRYRRLPPLKSVQNRYRRCATRNIILQVLESHGVPTVNKVQLGTTPVVRGAITSGELDIYPEYTGNGAFFFKDENDAAWKNAQQGYEKVKKLDSEHNS
;
A
#
# COMPACT_ATOMS: atom_id res chain seq x y z
N MET A 1 51.66 -8.93 41.39
CA MET A 1 51.39 -8.45 40.02
C MET A 1 50.16 -9.18 39.48
N PRO A 2 48.96 -8.57 39.41
CA PRO A 2 47.81 -9.19 38.76
C PRO A 2 47.55 -8.50 37.41
N LEU A 3 47.91 -9.15 36.31
CA LEU A 3 47.50 -8.73 34.96
C LEU A 3 47.02 -9.94 34.18
N LEU A 4 45.73 -10.29 34.35
CA LEU A 4 45.03 -11.12 33.37
C LEU A 4 43.51 -10.98 33.50
N LYS A 5 42.97 -9.83 33.10
CA LYS A 5 41.54 -9.67 32.79
C LYS A 5 41.40 -8.58 31.75
N LEU A 6 41.32 -8.90 30.45
CA LEU A 6 40.85 -7.96 29.40
C LEU A 6 40.77 -8.61 28.00
N TRP A 7 40.04 -9.71 27.84
CA TRP A 7 39.67 -10.22 26.50
C TRP A 7 38.27 -10.86 26.52
N ALA A 8 37.24 -10.06 26.78
CA ALA A 8 35.85 -10.53 26.64
C ALA A 8 34.87 -9.43 26.14
N GLY A 9 35.36 -8.22 25.85
CA GLY A 9 34.50 -7.07 25.57
C GLY A 9 34.19 -6.78 24.10
N SER A 10 35.00 -7.27 23.15
CA SER A 10 34.92 -6.81 21.75
C SER A 10 34.02 -7.63 20.83
N LEU A 11 33.53 -8.82 21.23
CA LEU A 11 32.65 -9.61 20.36
C LEU A 11 31.16 -9.22 20.45
N VAL A 12 30.75 -8.53 21.52
CA VAL A 12 29.32 -8.22 21.76
C VAL A 12 28.86 -6.98 20.98
N MET A 13 29.76 -6.07 20.62
CA MET A 13 29.41 -4.82 19.92
C MET A 13 29.17 -4.99 18.42
N LEU A 14 29.65 -6.06 17.77
CA LEU A 14 29.43 -6.28 16.34
C LEU A 14 28.06 -6.90 16.01
N ALA A 15 27.39 -7.53 16.98
CA ALA A 15 26.08 -8.15 16.78
C ALA A 15 24.90 -7.17 16.94
N ALA A 16 25.11 -6.01 17.58
CA ALA A 16 24.04 -5.05 17.85
C ALA A 16 23.72 -4.12 16.67
N VAL A 17 24.59 -4.03 15.65
CA VAL A 17 24.42 -3.11 14.51
C VAL A 17 23.63 -3.75 13.36
N SER A 18 23.60 -5.09 13.26
CA SER A 18 22.95 -5.79 12.15
C SER A 18 21.42 -5.91 12.27
N CYS A 19 20.84 -5.58 13.44
CA CYS A 19 19.39 -5.69 13.67
C CYS A 19 18.66 -4.34 13.59
N ARG A 20 19.08 -3.47 12.68
CA ARG A 20 18.30 -2.28 12.27
C ARG A 20 18.04 -2.26 10.76
N TYR A 21 17.87 -3.44 10.16
CA TYR A 21 17.05 -3.53 8.96
C TYR A 21 15.61 -3.29 9.40
N ARG A 22 15.16 -2.03 9.28
CA ARG A 22 13.76 -1.65 9.50
C ARG A 22 12.94 -2.42 8.47
N ARG A 23 12.47 -3.63 8.81
CA ARG A 23 11.48 -4.35 8.01
C ARG A 23 10.28 -3.44 7.94
N LEU A 24 10.08 -2.79 6.80
CA LEU A 24 8.81 -2.12 6.52
C LEU A 24 7.71 -3.17 6.73
N PRO A 25 6.60 -2.80 7.39
CA PRO A 25 5.48 -3.71 7.51
C PRO A 25 5.05 -4.15 6.09
N PRO A 26 4.57 -5.39 5.94
CA PRO A 26 4.11 -5.88 4.65
C PRO A 26 3.00 -4.97 4.08
N LEU A 27 3.05 -4.70 2.77
CA LEU A 27 2.02 -3.95 2.07
C LEU A 27 0.71 -4.72 2.09
N LYS A 28 -0.32 -4.14 2.69
CA LYS A 28 -1.69 -4.62 2.66
C LYS A 28 -2.28 -4.23 1.32
N SER A 29 -2.65 -5.22 0.51
CA SER A 29 -3.26 -4.95 -0.80
C SER A 29 -4.61 -5.66 -0.97
N VAL A 30 -5.50 -5.01 -1.72
CA VAL A 30 -6.89 -5.45 -1.92
C VAL A 30 -7.20 -5.54 -3.40
N GLN A 31 -7.99 -6.55 -3.76
CA GLN A 31 -8.61 -6.70 -5.06
C GLN A 31 -10.12 -6.45 -4.93
N ASN A 32 -10.66 -5.46 -5.66
CA ASN A 32 -12.10 -5.20 -5.69
C ASN A 32 -12.83 -6.34 -6.42
N ARG A 33 -13.97 -6.80 -5.85
CA ARG A 33 -14.78 -7.91 -6.37
C ARG A 33 -15.61 -7.46 -7.57
N TYR A 34 -15.01 -7.42 -8.76
CA TYR A 34 -15.79 -7.49 -10.00
C TYR A 34 -15.20 -8.53 -10.95
N ARG A 35 -16.01 -9.57 -11.20
CA ARG A 35 -15.85 -10.70 -12.13
C ARG A 35 -14.86 -11.81 -11.73
N ARG A 36 -15.45 -12.99 -11.48
CA ARG A 36 -14.80 -14.30 -11.33
C ARG A 36 -14.05 -14.65 -12.63
N CYS A 37 -12.76 -14.39 -12.66
CA CYS A 37 -11.82 -15.08 -13.54
C CYS A 37 -10.64 -15.48 -12.66
N ALA A 38 -10.17 -16.73 -12.77
CA ALA A 38 -9.19 -17.36 -11.89
C ALA A 38 -7.76 -16.76 -11.93
N THR A 39 -7.61 -15.51 -12.40
CA THR A 39 -6.33 -14.84 -12.69
C THR A 39 -6.27 -13.40 -12.16
N ARG A 40 -7.07 -13.02 -11.15
CA ARG A 40 -7.11 -11.64 -10.63
C ARG A 40 -6.41 -11.48 -9.28
N ASN A 41 -5.08 -11.55 -9.30
CA ASN A 41 -4.20 -11.10 -8.21
C ASN A 41 -2.93 -10.44 -8.78
N ILE A 42 -3.01 -9.72 -9.91
CA ILE A 42 -1.84 -9.20 -10.63
C ILE A 42 -0.98 -8.30 -9.73
N ILE A 43 -1.59 -7.38 -8.99
CA ILE A 43 -0.83 -6.49 -8.08
C ILE A 43 -0.10 -7.30 -7.00
N LEU A 44 -0.80 -8.25 -6.36
CA LEU A 44 -0.22 -9.15 -5.36
C LEU A 44 0.94 -9.97 -5.93
N GLN A 45 0.74 -10.60 -7.09
CA GLN A 45 1.75 -11.43 -7.76
C GLN A 45 2.96 -10.61 -8.21
N VAL A 46 2.75 -9.38 -8.70
CA VAL A 46 3.84 -8.47 -9.07
C VAL A 46 4.63 -8.06 -7.82
N LEU A 47 3.95 -7.71 -6.72
CA LEU A 47 4.62 -7.36 -5.47
C LEU A 47 5.41 -8.56 -4.89
N GLU A 48 4.79 -9.73 -4.83
CA GLU A 48 5.41 -10.97 -4.33
C GLU A 48 6.59 -11.42 -5.21
N SER A 49 6.48 -11.31 -6.54
CA SER A 49 7.58 -11.67 -7.45
C SER A 49 8.80 -10.74 -7.33
N HIS A 50 8.62 -9.52 -6.84
CA HIS A 50 9.71 -8.59 -6.54
C HIS A 50 10.16 -8.66 -5.06
N GLY A 51 9.70 -9.66 -4.30
CA GLY A 51 10.08 -9.84 -2.89
C GLY A 51 9.50 -8.80 -1.95
N VAL A 52 8.47 -8.04 -2.37
CA VAL A 52 7.77 -7.11 -1.50
C VAL A 52 6.86 -7.92 -0.59
N PRO A 53 7.00 -7.83 0.74
CA PRO A 53 6.17 -8.59 1.65
C PRO A 53 4.73 -8.05 1.59
N THR A 54 3.74 -8.92 1.37
CA THR A 54 2.34 -8.55 1.16
C THR A 54 1.43 -9.16 2.22
N VAL A 55 0.35 -8.45 2.56
CA VAL A 55 -0.82 -9.03 3.22
C VAL A 55 -1.98 -9.00 2.25
N ASN A 56 -2.41 -10.17 1.85
CA ASN A 56 -3.58 -10.33 0.99
C ASN A 56 -4.86 -10.04 1.81
N LYS A 57 -5.54 -8.94 1.47
CA LYS A 57 -6.85 -8.54 2.03
C LYS A 57 -7.98 -8.71 0.99
N VAL A 58 -7.83 -9.64 0.04
CA VAL A 58 -8.81 -9.99 -1.00
C VAL A 58 -10.09 -10.47 -0.34
N GLN A 59 -11.00 -9.53 -0.09
CA GLN A 59 -12.40 -9.72 0.33
C GLN A 59 -13.10 -8.42 0.71
N LEU A 60 -12.41 -7.27 0.69
CA LEU A 60 -13.01 -6.00 1.06
C LEU A 60 -14.05 -5.55 0.02
N GLY A 61 -15.30 -5.90 0.31
CA GLY A 61 -16.51 -5.12 0.07
C GLY A 61 -16.76 -4.53 -1.32
N THR A 62 -17.64 -3.53 -1.32
CA THR A 62 -17.95 -2.64 -2.45
C THR A 62 -16.99 -1.44 -2.42
N THR A 63 -17.00 -0.62 -3.47
CA THR A 63 -16.14 0.57 -3.60
C THR A 63 -16.08 1.47 -2.34
N PRO A 64 -17.20 1.82 -1.65
CA PRO A 64 -17.14 2.64 -0.44
C PRO A 64 -16.38 1.99 0.72
N VAL A 65 -16.48 0.66 0.86
CA VAL A 65 -15.78 -0.10 1.91
C VAL A 65 -14.28 -0.07 1.67
N VAL A 66 -13.86 -0.31 0.43
CA VAL A 66 -12.44 -0.29 0.05
C VAL A 66 -11.88 1.13 0.17
N ARG A 67 -12.65 2.13 -0.24
CA ARG A 67 -12.28 3.54 -0.13
C ARG A 67 -12.07 3.95 1.33
N GLY A 68 -12.98 3.57 2.23
CA GLY A 68 -12.81 3.81 3.66
C GLY A 68 -11.55 3.14 4.23
N ALA A 69 -11.29 1.89 3.83
CA ALA A 69 -10.13 1.13 4.29
C ALA A 69 -8.78 1.73 3.85
N ILE A 70 -8.68 2.30 2.63
CA ILE A 70 -7.45 2.97 2.20
C ILE A 70 -7.24 4.28 2.95
N THR A 71 -8.31 5.06 3.17
CA THR A 71 -8.20 6.35 3.88
C THR A 71 -7.95 6.19 5.37
N SER A 72 -8.26 5.01 5.95
CA SER A 72 -7.98 4.70 7.37
C SER A 72 -6.63 4.01 7.61
N GLY A 73 -5.87 3.66 6.56
CA GLY A 73 -4.61 2.91 6.67
C GLY A 73 -4.77 1.41 6.94
N GLU A 74 -6.00 0.88 6.85
CA GLU A 74 -6.25 -0.56 6.87
C GLU A 74 -5.82 -1.25 5.56
N LEU A 75 -5.67 -0.46 4.50
CA LEU A 75 -5.29 -0.86 3.15
C LEU A 75 -4.23 0.10 2.59
N ASP A 76 -3.19 -0.44 1.97
CA ASP A 76 -2.10 0.36 1.41
C ASP A 76 -2.22 0.54 -0.12
N ILE A 77 -2.78 -0.44 -0.84
CA ILE A 77 -2.94 -0.36 -2.29
C ILE A 77 -4.12 -1.17 -2.82
N TYR A 78 -4.88 -0.60 -3.75
CA TYR A 78 -5.89 -1.31 -4.53
C TYR A 78 -6.13 -0.63 -5.90
N PRO A 79 -6.66 -1.36 -6.89
CA PRO A 79 -7.03 -0.77 -8.17
C PRO A 79 -8.40 -0.08 -8.07
N GLU A 80 -8.47 1.16 -8.56
CA GLU A 80 -9.69 1.96 -8.61
C GLU A 80 -9.91 2.58 -10.00
N TYR A 81 -11.16 2.85 -10.36
CA TYR A 81 -11.53 3.52 -11.60
C TYR A 81 -11.53 5.04 -11.43
N THR A 82 -10.91 5.77 -12.37
CA THR A 82 -10.80 7.24 -12.32
C THR A 82 -12.16 7.95 -12.23
N GLY A 83 -13.17 7.45 -12.95
CA GLY A 83 -14.55 7.99 -12.91
C GLY A 83 -15.23 7.90 -11.55
N ASN A 84 -14.78 7.03 -10.64
CA ASN A 84 -15.33 6.98 -9.28
C ASN A 84 -14.95 8.23 -8.45
N GLY A 85 -13.93 8.97 -8.88
CA GLY A 85 -13.56 10.27 -8.30
C GLY A 85 -14.74 11.26 -8.27
N ALA A 86 -15.62 11.20 -9.26
CA ALA A 86 -16.81 12.03 -9.34
C ALA A 86 -17.73 11.84 -8.10
N PHE A 87 -17.87 10.61 -7.62
CA PHE A 87 -18.66 10.29 -6.42
C PHE A 87 -17.88 10.51 -5.12
N PHE A 88 -16.56 10.27 -5.12
CA PHE A 88 -15.73 10.47 -3.94
C PHE A 88 -15.68 11.94 -3.51
N PHE A 89 -15.67 12.85 -4.47
CA PHE A 89 -15.54 14.29 -4.25
C PHE A 89 -16.83 15.07 -4.53
N LYS A 90 -17.97 14.38 -4.74
CA LYS A 90 -19.30 14.98 -4.99
C LYS A 90 -19.30 16.01 -6.14
N ASP A 91 -18.72 15.59 -7.25
CA ASP A 91 -18.44 16.41 -8.44
C ASP A 91 -18.91 15.71 -9.72
N GLU A 92 -20.08 15.07 -9.67
CA GLU A 92 -20.58 14.16 -10.70
C GLU A 92 -20.79 14.80 -12.08
N ASN A 93 -20.96 16.12 -12.12
CA ASN A 93 -21.32 16.84 -13.34
C ASN A 93 -20.12 17.41 -14.11
N ASP A 94 -18.88 17.25 -13.61
CA ASP A 94 -17.71 17.77 -14.32
C ASP A 94 -17.45 16.98 -15.62
N ALA A 95 -17.25 17.71 -16.72
CA ALA A 95 -16.93 17.16 -18.03
C ALA A 95 -15.59 16.40 -18.05
N ALA A 96 -14.66 16.71 -17.14
CA ALA A 96 -13.38 16.03 -16.97
C ALA A 96 -13.56 14.52 -16.77
N TRP A 97 -14.63 14.07 -16.11
CA TRP A 97 -14.91 12.65 -15.91
C TRP A 97 -15.23 11.88 -17.20
N LYS A 98 -15.58 12.59 -18.27
CA LYS A 98 -15.82 12.01 -19.61
C LYS A 98 -14.56 11.98 -20.48
N ASN A 99 -13.46 12.55 -20.01
CA ASN A 99 -12.16 12.50 -20.68
C ASN A 99 -11.18 11.68 -19.83
N ALA A 100 -10.58 10.65 -20.42
CA ALA A 100 -9.73 9.72 -19.68
C ALA A 100 -8.53 10.40 -19.00
N GLN A 101 -7.85 11.30 -19.71
CA GLN A 101 -6.66 11.99 -19.19
C GLN A 101 -7.05 13.01 -18.12
N GLN A 102 -8.06 13.84 -18.39
CA GLN A 102 -8.50 14.86 -17.45
C GLN A 102 -9.07 14.24 -16.17
N GLY A 103 -9.87 13.18 -16.28
CA GLY A 103 -10.39 12.45 -15.13
C GLY A 103 -9.28 11.84 -14.27
N TYR A 104 -8.22 11.29 -14.89
CA TYR A 104 -7.04 10.78 -14.19
C TYR A 104 -6.30 11.90 -13.44
N GLU A 105 -5.99 13.01 -14.12
CA GLU A 105 -5.27 14.13 -13.51
C GLU A 105 -6.07 14.77 -12.37
N LYS A 106 -7.38 14.91 -12.59
CA LYS A 106 -8.29 15.49 -11.61
C LYS A 106 -8.39 14.63 -10.35
N VAL A 107 -8.67 13.33 -10.48
CA VAL A 107 -8.78 12.46 -9.31
C VAL A 107 -7.46 12.34 -8.57
N LYS A 108 -6.32 12.29 -9.29
CA LYS A 108 -4.99 12.27 -8.68
C LYS A 108 -4.75 13.51 -7.82
N LYS A 109 -5.10 14.68 -8.33
CA LYS A 109 -4.96 15.95 -7.60
C LYS A 109 -5.87 15.97 -6.36
N LEU A 110 -7.17 15.76 -6.55
CA LEU A 110 -8.15 15.79 -5.45
C LEU A 110 -7.81 14.76 -4.37
N ASP A 111 -7.40 13.55 -4.76
CA ASP A 111 -7.04 12.52 -3.79
C ASP A 111 -5.80 12.89 -2.99
N SER A 112 -4.78 13.45 -3.63
CA SER A 112 -3.60 13.95 -2.92
C SER A 112 -3.93 15.09 -1.96
N GLU A 113 -4.82 16.01 -2.34
CA GLU A 113 -5.18 17.17 -1.50
C GLU A 113 -6.00 16.77 -0.27
N HIS A 114 -6.84 15.74 -0.38
CA HIS A 114 -7.77 15.35 0.68
C HIS A 114 -7.29 14.17 1.55
N ASN A 115 -6.37 13.32 1.07
CA ASN A 115 -6.00 12.06 1.74
C ASN A 115 -4.48 11.84 1.84
N SER A 116 -3.71 12.90 2.08
CA SER A 116 -2.25 12.85 2.33
C SER A 116 -1.87 12.29 3.70
#